data_AF-A0A3S1ANQ0-F1
#
_entry.id   AF-A0A3S1ANQ0-F1
#
_cell.length_a   1.000
_cell.length_b   1.000
_cell.length_c   1.000
_cell.angle_alpha   90.00
_cell.angle_beta   90.00
_cell.angle_gamma   90.00
#
_symmetry.space_group_name_H-M   'P 1'
#
loop_
_entity.id
_entity.type
_entity.pdbx_description
1 polymer ?
#
loop_
_entity_poly.entity_id
_entity_poly.type
_entity_poly.pdbx_seq_one_letter_code
_entity_poly.pdbx_strand_id
1 'polypeptide(L)'
;MESFVQITEQGGSCRMRTKGWKRTAATGIALSMLVAGGIAMVGPFDPFPPSAEAAASSTATSLISVIQQKLSARSTSFTVQVAGSASASVKTVDQAFSSAMKLDDYVNYTIKSYSYSSKSNGKTATVNIKVNYWESASQSAYVTKRSQEIRAAIIKPGMNAHQKVKAVHDWILLNVAYDRTLQKHSAYDALAKGTAVCQGYASLAYRLLKDAGVETRIAEGTVSTGAHAWNLVKLDGKWYHLDTTFDDPVPDVKGRTTYSYYLLTDAQIKRDHKWTLTYPAAVTSYQQTVKALKAKDASRQTFYANLETALGYIYLLPENSASTIEEFAKRIKTAIKSGKTTVKVRYVHGAGKKLDLQKLLDAVPELTSIQTSTSSFPIGNADDALVTITFKT
;
A
#
# COMPACT_ATOMS: atom_id res chain seq x y z
N MET A 1 43.88 19.87 -6.43
CA MET A 1 43.05 20.31 -5.30
C MET A 1 41.96 19.28 -5.10
N GLU A 2 41.99 18.52 -3.99
CA GLU A 2 40.88 17.63 -3.64
C GLU A 2 39.70 18.48 -3.15
N SER A 3 38.64 18.60 -3.95
CA SER A 3 37.39 19.23 -3.52
C SER A 3 36.51 18.17 -2.86
N PHE A 4 36.16 18.36 -1.58
CA PHE A 4 35.31 17.46 -0.81
C PHE A 4 33.90 18.05 -0.69
N VAL A 5 32.87 17.28 -1.06
CA VAL A 5 31.45 17.68 -0.92
C VAL A 5 30.74 16.57 -0.15
N GLN A 6 30.04 16.92 0.93
CA GLN A 6 29.26 15.99 1.75
C GLN A 6 27.78 16.39 1.77
N ILE A 7 26.90 15.46 1.43
CA ILE A 7 25.44 15.64 1.48
C ILE A 7 24.84 14.51 2.30
N THR A 8 23.88 14.81 3.18
CA THR A 8 23.15 13.82 3.98
C THR A 8 21.65 13.97 3.74
N GLU A 9 20.97 12.87 3.44
CA GLU A 9 19.53 12.82 3.18
C GLU A 9 18.88 11.68 3.98
N GLN A 10 17.62 11.86 4.34
CA GLN A 10 16.81 10.79 4.93
C GLN A 10 16.10 10.04 3.80
N GLY A 11 16.15 8.71 3.83
CA GLY A 11 15.45 7.85 2.88
C GLY A 11 14.21 7.21 3.53
N GLY A 12 13.27 6.74 2.69
CA GLY A 12 12.26 5.70 3.00
C GLY A 12 11.36 5.82 4.23
N SER A 13 11.43 6.90 5.02
CA SER A 13 10.49 7.22 6.09
C SER A 13 9.26 7.88 5.49
N CYS A 14 8.06 7.63 6.05
CA CYS A 14 6.87 8.44 5.79
C CYS A 14 7.19 9.93 5.94
N ARG A 15 7.65 10.63 4.89
CA ARG A 15 8.08 12.03 5.03
C ARG A 15 7.87 12.83 3.76
N MET A 16 7.36 14.05 3.97
CA MET A 16 7.32 15.11 2.98
C MET A 16 8.75 15.52 2.60
N ARG A 17 9.08 15.46 1.31
CA ARG A 17 10.26 16.12 0.74
C ARG A 17 10.15 17.63 0.93
N THR A 18 10.93 18.20 1.86
CA THR A 18 11.30 19.63 1.82
C THR A 18 12.81 19.77 1.83
N LYS A 19 13.37 20.04 0.64
CA LYS A 19 14.40 21.07 0.43
C LYS A 19 14.65 21.26 -1.07
N GLY A 20 14.45 22.49 -1.52
CA GLY A 20 14.78 22.92 -2.86
C GLY A 20 16.29 23.11 -3.02
N TRP A 21 16.84 22.59 -4.11
CA TRP A 21 17.81 23.39 -4.83
C TRP A 21 17.08 24.66 -5.27
N LYS A 22 17.52 25.84 -4.80
CA LYS A 22 17.13 27.10 -5.42
C LYS A 22 17.53 27.00 -6.90
N ARG A 23 16.55 26.78 -7.77
CA ARG A 23 16.71 26.82 -9.22
C ARG A 23 16.66 28.30 -9.62
N THR A 24 17.79 28.88 -9.98
CA THR A 24 17.78 29.98 -10.94
C THR A 24 17.51 29.36 -12.31
N ALA A 25 16.39 29.76 -12.91
CA ALA A 25 16.00 29.33 -14.24
C ALA A 25 16.93 29.97 -15.28
N ALA A 26 17.50 29.14 -16.15
CA ALA A 26 17.94 29.56 -17.47
C ALA A 26 17.43 28.47 -18.44
N THR A 27 16.26 28.75 -19.00
CA THR A 27 15.65 28.01 -20.11
C THR A 27 16.48 28.20 -21.37
N GLY A 28 16.77 27.10 -22.05
CA GLY A 28 17.30 27.09 -23.40
C GLY A 28 17.98 25.77 -23.70
N ILE A 29 17.28 24.88 -24.40
CA ILE A 29 17.81 24.07 -25.50
C ILE A 29 16.61 23.52 -26.25
N ALA A 30 16.58 23.83 -27.54
CA ALA A 30 15.58 23.47 -28.52
C ALA A 30 15.63 21.97 -28.83
N LEU A 31 14.45 21.38 -29.02
CA LEU A 31 14.26 20.02 -29.53
C LEU A 31 13.96 20.15 -31.04
N SER A 32 14.94 19.85 -31.89
CA SER A 32 14.72 19.74 -33.34
C SER A 32 14.18 18.36 -33.67
N MET A 33 12.90 18.30 -34.03
CA MET A 33 12.28 17.18 -34.73
C MET A 33 12.70 17.21 -36.20
N LEU A 34 13.05 16.05 -36.75
CA LEU A 34 13.08 15.85 -38.20
C LEU A 34 12.34 14.54 -38.49
N VAL A 35 11.18 14.71 -39.10
CA VAL A 35 10.36 13.68 -39.73
C VAL A 35 10.78 13.64 -41.21
N ALA A 36 11.06 12.45 -41.73
CA ALA A 36 10.95 12.19 -43.17
C ALA A 36 10.44 10.76 -43.33
N GLY A 37 9.29 10.62 -44.01
CA GLY A 37 8.60 9.36 -44.25
C GLY A 37 9.13 8.61 -45.47
N GLY A 38 8.67 7.38 -45.59
CA GLY A 38 8.77 6.55 -46.79
C GLY A 38 7.90 5.31 -46.62
N ILE A 39 6.79 5.27 -47.36
CA ILE A 39 5.88 4.12 -47.47
C ILE A 39 6.40 3.21 -48.58
N ALA A 40 6.42 1.89 -48.34
CA ALA A 40 6.31 0.89 -49.41
C ALA A 40 5.60 -0.38 -48.87
N MET A 41 4.41 -0.66 -49.42
CA MET A 41 3.80 -2.00 -49.50
C MET A 41 4.42 -2.69 -50.76
N VAL A 42 4.52 -4.00 -50.96
CA VAL A 42 3.57 -5.13 -50.83
C VAL A 42 4.40 -6.44 -50.99
N GLY A 43 3.93 -7.57 -50.45
CA GLY A 43 4.12 -8.89 -51.12
C GLY A 43 4.51 -10.08 -50.21
N PRO A 44 3.91 -11.28 -50.34
CA PRO A 44 3.90 -12.28 -49.26
C PRO A 44 4.64 -13.61 -49.55
N PHE A 45 5.00 -14.32 -48.47
CA PHE A 45 5.38 -15.75 -48.30
C PHE A 45 6.51 -16.37 -49.14
N ASP A 46 7.63 -16.76 -48.48
CA ASP A 46 8.01 -18.19 -48.26
C ASP A 46 9.34 -18.35 -47.46
N PRO A 47 9.68 -19.56 -46.94
CA PRO A 47 10.32 -19.76 -45.63
C PRO A 47 11.84 -19.97 -45.71
N PHE A 48 12.58 -19.58 -44.65
CA PHE A 48 14.02 -19.91 -44.50
C PHE A 48 14.38 -20.43 -43.08
N PRO A 49 15.48 -21.21 -42.95
CA PRO A 49 15.85 -22.12 -41.84
C PRO A 49 16.47 -21.42 -40.61
N PRO A 50 16.90 -22.15 -39.56
CA PRO A 50 17.44 -21.53 -38.37
C PRO A 50 18.87 -21.06 -38.62
N SER A 51 19.10 -19.75 -38.69
CA SER A 51 20.43 -19.16 -38.65
C SER A 51 20.81 -18.81 -37.21
N ALA A 52 21.85 -19.47 -36.72
CA ALA A 52 22.56 -19.09 -35.51
C ALA A 52 23.18 -17.70 -35.70
N GLU A 53 22.76 -16.72 -34.91
CA GLU A 53 23.49 -15.49 -34.70
C GLU A 53 23.88 -15.38 -33.23
N ALA A 54 25.13 -15.79 -33.01
CA ALA A 54 26.15 -15.11 -32.23
C ALA A 54 25.69 -14.31 -31.00
N ALA A 55 26.10 -14.84 -29.85
CA ALA A 55 26.31 -14.09 -28.62
C ALA A 55 27.11 -12.80 -28.87
N ALA A 56 26.45 -11.64 -28.71
CA ALA A 56 27.11 -10.36 -28.45
C ALA A 56 26.11 -9.38 -27.81
N SER A 57 25.89 -9.51 -26.50
CA SER A 57 25.35 -8.40 -25.69
C SER A 57 26.07 -8.37 -24.34
N SER A 58 27.32 -7.91 -24.37
CA SER A 58 27.98 -7.41 -23.17
C SER A 58 27.26 -6.11 -22.79
N THR A 59 26.20 -6.22 -21.99
CA THR A 59 25.41 -5.07 -21.55
C THR A 59 26.29 -4.15 -20.69
N ALA A 60 26.60 -2.96 -21.22
CA ALA A 60 27.13 -1.87 -20.41
C ALA A 60 26.14 -1.61 -19.26
N THR A 61 26.51 -2.01 -18.04
CA THR A 61 25.64 -1.87 -16.87
C THR A 61 25.54 -0.39 -16.52
N SER A 62 24.33 0.18 -16.58
CA SER A 62 24.11 1.58 -16.21
C SER A 62 24.45 1.85 -14.74
N LEU A 63 24.81 3.09 -14.41
CA LEU A 63 25.03 3.51 -13.02
C LEU A 63 23.83 3.19 -12.11
N ILE A 64 22.61 3.33 -12.63
CA ILE A 64 21.36 3.02 -11.92
C ILE A 64 21.33 1.55 -11.51
N SER A 65 21.64 0.62 -12.44
CA SER A 65 21.67 -0.82 -12.15
C SER A 65 22.77 -1.21 -11.14
N VAL A 66 23.95 -0.58 -11.21
CA VAL A 66 25.02 -0.82 -10.21
C VAL A 66 24.55 -0.40 -8.83
N ILE A 67 23.96 0.80 -8.70
CA ILE A 67 23.45 1.29 -7.42
C ILE A 67 22.30 0.40 -6.93
N GLN A 68 21.35 0.04 -7.80
CA GLN A 68 20.23 -0.84 -7.45
C GLN A 68 20.71 -2.19 -6.92
N GLN A 69 21.74 -2.78 -7.52
CA GLN A 69 22.32 -4.05 -7.06
C GLN A 69 22.89 -3.91 -5.64
N LYS A 70 23.62 -2.82 -5.37
CA LYS A 70 24.18 -2.53 -4.04
C LYS A 70 23.09 -2.28 -2.99
N LEU A 71 22.03 -1.56 -3.34
CA LEU A 71 20.88 -1.34 -2.47
C LEU A 71 20.11 -2.63 -2.18
N SER A 72 19.90 -3.46 -3.19
CA SER A 72 19.26 -4.78 -3.06
C SER A 72 20.05 -5.71 -2.14
N ALA A 73 21.38 -5.65 -2.21
CA ALA A 73 22.28 -6.37 -1.31
C ALA A 73 22.41 -5.74 0.09
N ARG A 74 21.69 -4.65 0.39
CA ARG A 74 21.79 -3.87 1.64
C ARG A 74 23.22 -3.45 1.97
N SER A 75 24.00 -3.10 0.95
CA SER A 75 25.37 -2.61 1.14
C SER A 75 25.35 -1.27 1.88
N THR A 76 26.07 -1.18 3.01
CA THR A 76 26.10 0.02 3.87
C THR A 76 27.09 1.08 3.39
N SER A 77 28.09 0.69 2.59
CA SER A 77 29.00 1.62 1.92
C SER A 77 29.54 1.02 0.63
N PHE A 78 29.61 1.83 -0.43
CA PHE A 78 30.20 1.45 -1.72
C PHE A 78 30.60 2.69 -2.51
N THR A 79 31.48 2.52 -3.49
CA THR A 79 31.96 3.60 -4.35
C THR A 79 31.52 3.40 -5.80
N VAL A 80 31.36 4.53 -6.51
CA VAL A 80 31.12 4.57 -7.96
C VAL A 80 32.05 5.60 -8.59
N GLN A 81 32.53 5.32 -9.81
CA GLN A 81 33.31 6.26 -10.60
C GLN A 81 32.39 6.94 -11.61
N VAL A 82 32.44 8.26 -11.69
CA VAL A 82 31.68 9.04 -12.67
C VAL A 82 32.55 10.17 -13.22
N ALA A 83 32.30 10.57 -14.47
CA ALA A 83 33.01 11.69 -15.07
C ALA A 83 32.60 13.03 -14.43
N GLY A 84 33.53 13.98 -14.40
CA GLY A 84 33.29 15.36 -13.98
C GLY A 84 33.86 15.76 -12.61
N SER A 85 33.49 16.97 -12.18
CA SER A 85 33.92 17.57 -10.91
C SER A 85 33.26 16.90 -9.70
N ALA A 86 33.77 17.21 -8.50
CA ALA A 86 33.22 16.67 -7.25
C ALA A 86 31.73 17.02 -7.02
N SER A 87 31.29 18.23 -7.36
CA SER A 87 29.88 18.64 -7.19
C SER A 87 28.96 18.06 -8.27
N ALA A 88 29.41 18.06 -9.53
CA ALA A 88 28.64 17.50 -10.65
C ALA A 88 28.43 15.99 -10.48
N SER A 89 29.48 15.27 -10.06
CA SER A 89 29.43 13.83 -9.79
C SER A 89 28.42 13.46 -8.71
N VAL A 90 28.37 14.20 -7.59
CA VAL A 90 27.38 13.95 -6.53
C VAL A 90 25.95 14.13 -7.05
N LYS A 91 25.69 15.16 -7.84
CA LYS A 91 24.36 15.37 -8.45
C LYS A 91 23.97 14.23 -9.40
N THR A 92 24.88 13.77 -10.24
CA THR A 92 24.64 12.63 -11.14
C THR A 92 24.36 11.35 -10.35
N VAL A 93 25.17 11.08 -9.31
CA VAL A 93 24.99 9.90 -8.45
C VAL A 93 23.68 9.99 -7.68
N ASP A 94 23.29 11.16 -7.17
CA ASP A 94 22.03 11.34 -6.45
C ASP A 94 20.80 11.09 -7.35
N GLN A 95 20.83 11.58 -8.60
CA GLN A 95 19.79 11.30 -9.57
C GLN A 95 19.70 9.79 -9.87
N ALA A 96 20.84 9.13 -10.06
CA ALA A 96 20.90 7.70 -10.30
C ALA A 96 20.43 6.89 -9.09
N PHE A 97 20.80 7.30 -7.88
CA PHE A 97 20.36 6.70 -6.62
C PHE A 97 18.85 6.84 -6.41
N SER A 98 18.32 8.06 -6.60
CA SER A 98 16.88 8.33 -6.60
C SER A 98 16.11 7.49 -7.62
N SER A 99 16.71 7.21 -8.78
CA SER A 99 16.10 6.39 -9.83
C SER A 99 16.18 4.91 -9.47
N ALA A 100 17.29 4.46 -8.90
CA ALA A 100 17.49 3.09 -8.45
C ALA A 100 16.51 2.70 -7.32
N MET A 101 16.24 3.61 -6.38
CA MET A 101 15.24 3.38 -5.32
C MET A 101 13.84 3.12 -5.90
N LYS A 102 13.45 3.80 -6.98
CA LYS A 102 12.12 3.66 -7.60
C LYS A 102 11.91 2.35 -8.35
N LEU A 103 12.96 1.55 -8.57
CA LEU A 103 12.87 0.27 -9.27
C LEU A 103 12.28 -0.83 -8.38
N ASP A 104 12.42 -0.72 -7.06
CA ASP A 104 11.84 -1.67 -6.11
C ASP A 104 11.40 -0.94 -4.84
N ASP A 105 10.08 -0.83 -4.66
CA ASP A 105 9.49 -0.16 -3.51
C ASP A 105 10.01 -0.76 -2.19
N TYR A 106 10.14 -2.09 -2.07
CA TYR A 106 10.63 -2.69 -0.82
C TYR A 106 12.06 -2.24 -0.51
N VAL A 107 12.94 -2.21 -1.51
CA VAL A 107 14.30 -1.68 -1.33
C VAL A 107 14.26 -0.23 -0.87
N ASN A 108 13.45 0.63 -1.50
CA ASN A 108 13.29 2.04 -1.11
C ASN A 108 12.89 2.19 0.36
N TYR A 109 11.87 1.46 0.81
CA TYR A 109 11.36 1.57 2.19
C TYR A 109 12.22 0.87 3.25
N THR A 110 13.26 0.14 2.85
CA THR A 110 14.31 -0.30 3.81
C THR A 110 15.40 0.74 4.06
N ILE A 111 15.52 1.78 3.23
CA ILE A 111 16.56 2.81 3.39
C ILE A 111 16.08 3.82 4.45
N LYS A 112 16.91 4.07 5.46
CA LYS A 112 16.66 5.04 6.54
C LYS A 112 17.27 6.40 6.24
N SER A 113 18.51 6.40 5.75
CA SER A 113 19.22 7.62 5.36
C SER A 113 20.39 7.24 4.48
N TYR A 114 20.87 8.19 3.67
CA TYR A 114 22.09 8.02 2.90
C TYR A 114 22.90 9.32 2.86
N SER A 115 24.18 9.19 2.55
CA SER A 115 25.05 10.32 2.35
C SER A 115 26.09 10.05 1.26
N TYR A 116 26.56 11.13 0.67
CA TYR A 116 27.56 11.11 -0.39
C TYR A 116 28.81 11.84 0.08
N SER A 117 29.97 11.35 -0.33
CA SER A 117 31.22 12.11 -0.32
C SER A 117 31.98 11.86 -1.62
N SER A 118 32.54 12.89 -2.23
CA SER A 118 33.22 12.78 -3.53
C SER A 118 34.67 13.27 -3.45
N LYS A 119 35.56 12.57 -4.17
CA LYS A 119 36.92 13.01 -4.48
C LYS A 119 37.10 13.03 -6.00
N SER A 120 37.57 14.15 -6.55
CA SER A 120 37.72 14.33 -8.00
C SER A 120 39.11 14.84 -8.36
N ASN A 121 39.64 14.36 -9.48
CA ASN A 121 40.85 14.88 -10.12
C ASN A 121 40.53 15.92 -11.24
N GLY A 122 39.27 16.36 -11.35
CA GLY A 122 38.78 17.29 -12.36
C GLY A 122 38.21 16.62 -13.63
N LYS A 123 38.61 15.38 -13.94
CA LYS A 123 38.07 14.60 -15.08
C LYS A 123 37.17 13.45 -14.61
N THR A 124 37.54 12.82 -13.51
CA THR A 124 36.83 11.69 -12.91
C THR A 124 36.72 11.90 -11.41
N ALA A 125 35.57 11.50 -10.87
CA ALA A 125 35.28 11.56 -9.46
C ALA A 125 34.89 10.18 -8.93
N THR A 126 35.47 9.83 -7.79
CA THR A 126 35.06 8.70 -6.97
C THR A 126 34.05 9.20 -5.94
N VAL A 127 32.81 8.75 -6.07
CA VAL A 127 31.75 9.07 -5.11
C VAL A 127 31.57 7.87 -4.19
N ASN A 128 31.82 8.07 -2.90
CA ASN A 128 31.47 7.13 -1.85
C ASN A 128 30.03 7.41 -1.39
N ILE A 129 29.24 6.36 -1.34
CA ILE A 129 27.85 6.35 -0.91
C ILE A 129 27.79 5.56 0.40
N LYS A 130 27.27 6.17 1.47
CA LYS A 130 26.95 5.49 2.73
C LYS A 130 25.45 5.40 2.89
N VAL A 131 24.95 4.25 3.28
CA VAL A 131 23.52 3.98 3.45
C VAL A 131 23.27 3.33 4.79
N ASN A 132 22.35 3.92 5.55
CA ASN A 132 21.79 3.32 6.75
C ASN A 132 20.43 2.72 6.40
N TYR A 133 20.18 1.50 6.86
CA TYR A 133 18.92 0.79 6.60
C TYR A 133 18.13 0.60 7.88
N TRP A 134 16.80 0.51 7.73
CA TRP A 134 15.89 -0.02 8.75
C TRP A 134 16.03 -1.54 8.91
N GLU A 135 16.51 -2.21 7.86
CA GLU A 135 16.66 -3.67 7.77
C GLU A 135 18.04 -4.02 7.20
N SER A 136 18.85 -4.76 7.96
CA SER A 136 20.17 -5.25 7.50
C SER A 136 20.05 -6.39 6.48
N ALA A 137 21.14 -6.74 5.81
CA ALA A 137 21.16 -7.88 4.87
C ALA A 137 20.71 -9.20 5.51
N SER A 138 21.16 -9.50 6.74
CA SER A 138 20.76 -10.71 7.46
C SER A 138 19.29 -10.67 7.89
N GLN A 139 18.79 -9.50 8.28
CA GLN A 139 17.37 -9.31 8.58
C GLN A 139 16.51 -9.45 7.32
N SER A 140 16.94 -8.92 6.17
CA SER A 140 16.26 -9.14 4.88
C SER A 140 16.25 -10.60 4.45
N ALA A 141 17.32 -11.35 4.73
CA ALA A 141 17.36 -12.80 4.50
C ALA A 141 16.38 -13.54 5.43
N TYR A 142 16.28 -13.14 6.72
CA TYR A 142 15.27 -13.65 7.64
C TYR A 142 13.85 -13.38 7.13
N VAL A 143 13.54 -12.14 6.73
CA VAL A 143 12.22 -11.79 6.17
C VAL A 143 11.92 -12.62 4.93
N THR A 144 12.92 -12.82 4.06
CA THR A 144 12.78 -13.65 2.86
C THR A 144 12.39 -15.08 3.21
N LYS A 145 13.13 -15.73 4.12
CA LYS A 145 12.83 -17.08 4.56
C LYS A 145 11.44 -17.16 5.19
N ARG A 146 11.15 -16.25 6.13
CA ARG A 146 9.89 -16.27 6.88
C ARG A 146 8.68 -15.97 6.01
N SER A 147 8.81 -15.07 5.03
CA SER A 147 7.78 -14.79 4.03
C SER A 147 7.41 -16.03 3.22
N GLN A 148 8.40 -16.83 2.80
CA GLN A 148 8.15 -18.08 2.07
C GLN A 148 7.44 -19.13 2.93
N GLU A 149 7.81 -19.27 4.21
CA GLU A 149 7.13 -20.15 5.16
C GLU A 149 5.66 -19.74 5.36
N ILE A 150 5.41 -18.44 5.57
CA ILE A 150 4.06 -17.89 5.72
C ILE A 150 3.25 -18.12 4.46
N ARG A 151 3.82 -17.80 3.28
CA ARG A 151 3.18 -18.05 1.98
C ARG A 151 2.76 -19.51 1.84
N ALA A 152 3.64 -20.46 2.15
CA ALA A 152 3.32 -21.88 2.09
C ALA A 152 2.19 -22.28 3.07
N ALA A 153 2.13 -21.62 4.24
CA ALA A 153 1.08 -21.86 5.22
C ALA A 153 -0.29 -21.32 4.78
N ILE A 154 -0.34 -20.10 4.24
CA ILE A 154 -1.62 -19.39 4.00
C ILE A 154 -2.12 -19.46 2.55
N ILE A 155 -1.25 -19.69 1.57
CA ILE A 155 -1.61 -19.75 0.16
C ILE A 155 -1.75 -21.19 -0.29
N LYS A 156 -2.96 -21.58 -0.71
CA LYS A 156 -3.26 -22.93 -1.18
C LYS A 156 -3.35 -23.00 -2.71
N PRO A 157 -3.04 -24.16 -3.33
CA PRO A 157 -3.28 -24.38 -4.75
C PRO A 157 -4.72 -24.02 -5.13
N GLY A 158 -4.90 -23.37 -6.29
CA GLY A 158 -6.23 -22.95 -6.78
C GLY A 158 -6.76 -21.64 -6.19
N MET A 159 -6.06 -20.99 -5.24
CA MET A 159 -6.45 -19.65 -4.78
C MET A 159 -6.27 -18.60 -5.89
N ASN A 160 -7.32 -17.80 -6.13
CA ASN A 160 -7.23 -16.63 -7.00
C ASN A 160 -6.59 -15.42 -6.28
N ALA A 161 -6.32 -14.34 -7.01
CA ALA A 161 -5.67 -13.16 -6.45
C ALA A 161 -6.44 -12.55 -5.25
N HIS A 162 -7.77 -12.54 -5.30
CA HIS A 162 -8.63 -12.03 -4.22
C HIS A 162 -8.51 -12.84 -2.92
N GLN A 163 -8.48 -14.18 -3.04
CA GLN A 163 -8.27 -15.09 -1.91
C GLN A 163 -6.87 -14.90 -1.32
N LYS A 164 -5.85 -14.75 -2.17
CA LYS A 164 -4.46 -14.52 -1.75
C LYS A 164 -4.30 -13.21 -0.97
N VAL A 165 -4.86 -12.10 -1.49
CA VAL A 165 -4.82 -10.81 -0.79
C VAL A 165 -5.50 -10.91 0.57
N LYS A 166 -6.69 -11.52 0.63
CA LYS A 166 -7.41 -11.69 1.89
C LYS A 166 -6.60 -12.51 2.90
N ALA A 167 -6.01 -13.63 2.45
CA ALA A 167 -5.19 -14.48 3.31
C ALA A 167 -3.97 -13.74 3.88
N VAL A 168 -3.27 -12.95 3.05
CA VAL A 168 -2.13 -12.13 3.49
C VAL A 168 -2.58 -11.05 4.47
N HIS A 169 -3.63 -10.31 4.13
CA HIS A 169 -4.20 -9.27 4.99
C HIS A 169 -4.57 -9.84 6.37
N ASP A 170 -5.38 -10.89 6.41
CA ASP A 170 -5.83 -11.49 7.66
C ASP A 170 -4.66 -12.03 8.47
N TRP A 171 -3.66 -12.64 7.81
CA TRP A 171 -2.47 -13.11 8.51
C TRP A 171 -1.73 -11.96 9.19
N ILE A 172 -1.56 -10.82 8.52
CA ILE A 172 -0.88 -9.66 9.12
C ILE A 172 -1.62 -9.16 10.35
N LEU A 173 -2.93 -8.88 10.24
CA LEU A 173 -3.75 -8.39 11.35
C LEU A 173 -3.80 -9.38 12.54
N LEU A 174 -3.63 -10.67 12.29
CA LEU A 174 -3.64 -11.69 13.35
C LEU A 174 -2.26 -11.92 14.01
N ASN A 175 -1.17 -11.39 13.43
CA ASN A 175 0.20 -11.69 13.86
C ASN A 175 1.07 -10.46 14.15
N VAL A 176 0.58 -9.25 13.83
CA VAL A 176 1.32 -8.00 14.02
C VAL A 176 0.43 -7.01 14.74
N ALA A 177 0.98 -6.34 15.75
CA ALA A 177 0.31 -5.27 16.51
C ALA A 177 1.00 -3.91 16.30
N TYR A 178 0.21 -2.83 16.25
CA TYR A 178 0.75 -1.51 15.97
C TYR A 178 1.74 -1.02 17.04
N ASP A 179 2.94 -0.61 16.62
CA ASP A 179 3.98 -0.07 17.50
C ASP A 179 3.70 1.39 17.87
N ARG A 180 3.15 1.60 19.07
CA ARG A 180 2.86 2.94 19.61
C ARG A 180 4.11 3.70 20.08
N THR A 181 5.27 3.05 20.15
CA THR A 181 6.55 3.72 20.47
C THR A 181 7.20 4.38 19.24
N LEU A 182 6.68 4.07 18.06
CA LEU A 182 7.12 4.61 16.77
C LEU A 182 8.60 4.30 16.45
N GLN A 183 9.08 3.11 16.80
CA GLN A 183 10.49 2.70 16.61
C GLN A 183 10.68 1.53 15.65
N LYS A 184 9.63 0.75 15.37
CA LYS A 184 9.70 -0.50 14.59
C LYS A 184 9.23 -0.27 13.16
N HIS A 185 10.14 0.02 12.24
CA HIS A 185 9.81 0.46 10.88
C HIS A 185 9.93 -0.61 9.79
N SER A 186 10.49 -1.79 10.09
CA SER A 186 10.83 -2.80 9.08
C SER A 186 9.86 -3.98 9.05
N ALA A 187 9.83 -4.71 7.93
CA ALA A 187 9.14 -6.00 7.85
C ALA A 187 9.80 -7.03 8.78
N TYR A 188 11.12 -6.93 9.01
CA TYR A 188 11.80 -7.69 10.04
C TYR A 188 11.22 -7.44 11.43
N ASP A 189 10.98 -6.19 11.83
CA ASP A 189 10.37 -5.90 13.13
C ASP A 189 8.98 -6.53 13.24
N ALA A 190 8.16 -6.39 12.20
CA ALA A 190 6.83 -7.00 12.15
C ALA A 190 6.89 -8.54 12.33
N LEU A 191 7.81 -9.22 11.64
CA LEU A 191 7.92 -10.69 11.66
C LEU A 191 8.66 -11.25 12.87
N ALA A 192 9.70 -10.57 13.36
CA ALA A 192 10.54 -11.07 14.45
C ALA A 192 10.05 -10.63 15.84
N LYS A 193 9.37 -9.47 15.91
CA LYS A 193 8.90 -8.88 17.18
C LYS A 193 7.37 -8.85 17.28
N GLY A 194 6.64 -9.14 16.19
CA GLY A 194 5.18 -9.07 16.16
C GLY A 194 4.64 -7.64 16.24
N THR A 195 5.46 -6.61 15.96
CA THR A 195 5.02 -5.23 16.06
C THR A 195 5.79 -4.29 15.14
N ALA A 196 5.07 -3.34 14.53
CA ALA A 196 5.63 -2.34 13.63
C ALA A 196 4.75 -1.09 13.52
N VAL A 197 5.29 0.01 12.99
CA VAL A 197 4.49 1.14 12.49
C VAL A 197 4.05 0.90 11.05
N CYS A 198 3.27 1.84 10.49
CA CYS A 198 2.71 1.78 9.14
C CYS A 198 3.70 1.35 8.05
N GLN A 199 4.95 1.84 8.08
CA GLN A 199 5.98 1.44 7.14
C GLN A 199 6.33 -0.06 7.21
N GLY A 200 6.40 -0.64 8.41
CA GLY A 200 6.70 -2.07 8.58
C GLY A 200 5.51 -2.94 8.17
N TYR A 201 4.29 -2.50 8.43
CA TYR A 201 3.06 -3.12 7.91
C TYR A 201 3.05 -3.12 6.38
N ALA A 202 3.23 -1.96 5.76
CA ALA A 202 3.19 -1.82 4.31
C ALA A 202 4.33 -2.59 3.62
N SER A 203 5.52 -2.64 4.24
CA SER A 203 6.66 -3.41 3.73
C SER A 203 6.42 -4.92 3.84
N LEU A 204 5.82 -5.39 4.95
CA LEU A 204 5.49 -6.80 5.13
C LEU A 204 4.38 -7.24 4.17
N ALA A 205 3.30 -6.46 4.06
CA ALA A 205 2.22 -6.69 3.12
C ALA A 205 2.74 -6.72 1.68
N TYR A 206 3.57 -5.76 1.28
CA TYR A 206 4.24 -5.78 -0.03
C TYR A 206 4.99 -7.09 -0.25
N ARG A 207 5.79 -7.52 0.73
CA ARG A 207 6.61 -8.72 0.59
C ARG A 207 5.78 -10.00 0.43
N LEU A 208 4.81 -10.20 1.32
CA LEU A 208 3.94 -11.38 1.31
C LEU A 208 3.07 -11.44 0.04
N LEU A 209 2.56 -10.30 -0.42
CA LEU A 209 1.77 -10.21 -1.65
C LEU A 209 2.61 -10.48 -2.91
N LYS A 210 3.80 -9.88 -3.00
CA LYS A 210 4.73 -10.10 -4.13
C LYS A 210 5.13 -11.58 -4.19
N ASP A 211 5.46 -12.18 -3.05
CA ASP A 211 5.78 -13.62 -2.96
C ASP A 211 4.56 -14.50 -3.33
N ALA A 212 3.33 -14.05 -3.07
CA ALA A 212 2.09 -14.72 -3.50
C ALA A 212 1.76 -14.53 -5.00
N GLY A 213 2.56 -13.76 -5.73
CA GLY A 213 2.37 -13.44 -7.15
C GLY A 213 1.32 -12.36 -7.40
N VAL A 214 1.06 -11.49 -6.42
CA VAL A 214 0.18 -10.34 -6.56
C VAL A 214 1.03 -9.09 -6.82
N GLU A 215 0.74 -8.40 -7.93
CA GLU A 215 1.41 -7.13 -8.23
C GLU A 215 0.98 -6.08 -7.20
N THR A 216 1.96 -5.47 -6.53
CA THR A 216 1.75 -4.58 -5.38
C THR A 216 2.76 -3.44 -5.42
N ARG A 217 2.36 -2.29 -4.86
CA ARG A 217 3.19 -1.10 -4.66
C ARG A 217 3.06 -0.63 -3.21
N ILE A 218 4.06 0.08 -2.71
CA ILE A 218 3.95 0.82 -1.45
C ILE A 218 3.65 2.27 -1.79
N ALA A 219 2.54 2.78 -1.26
CA ALA A 219 2.16 4.18 -1.35
C ALA A 219 2.56 4.92 -0.07
N GLU A 220 2.94 6.17 -0.23
CA GLU A 220 3.17 7.13 0.85
C GLU A 220 2.35 8.41 0.67
N GLY A 221 2.06 9.03 1.81
CA GLY A 221 1.28 10.25 1.91
C GLY A 221 1.17 10.72 3.36
N THR A 222 0.03 11.33 3.67
CA THR A 222 -0.31 11.83 5.00
C THR A 222 -1.74 11.50 5.36
N VAL A 223 -1.94 11.34 6.67
CA VAL A 223 -3.21 11.19 7.36
C VAL A 223 -3.27 12.23 8.49
N SER A 224 -4.34 12.27 9.28
CA SER A 224 -4.50 13.25 10.37
C SER A 224 -3.39 13.18 11.43
N THR A 225 -2.80 12.01 11.65
CA THR A 225 -1.73 11.77 12.65
C THR A 225 -0.32 12.02 12.12
N GLY A 226 -0.17 12.37 10.85
CA GLY A 226 1.12 12.66 10.23
C GLY A 226 1.33 11.89 8.95
N ALA A 227 2.58 11.57 8.66
CA ALA A 227 2.92 10.84 7.45
C ALA A 227 2.63 9.35 7.58
N HIS A 228 2.24 8.73 6.47
CA HIS A 228 1.72 7.37 6.46
C HIS A 228 2.14 6.60 5.23
N ALA A 229 2.21 5.28 5.35
CA ALA A 229 2.51 4.35 4.27
C ALA A 229 1.52 3.19 4.29
N TRP A 230 1.07 2.79 3.10
CA TRP A 230 0.12 1.70 2.88
C TRP A 230 0.42 1.03 1.52
N ASN A 231 -0.45 0.13 1.05
CA ASN A 231 -0.24 -0.58 -0.21
C ASN A 231 -1.27 -0.22 -1.29
N LEU A 232 -0.86 -0.40 -2.54
CA LEU A 232 -1.73 -0.56 -3.69
C LEU A 232 -1.54 -1.97 -4.22
N VAL A 233 -2.63 -2.66 -4.52
CA VAL A 233 -2.59 -4.02 -5.07
C VAL A 233 -3.39 -4.10 -6.35
N LYS A 234 -2.91 -4.89 -7.31
CA LYS A 234 -3.56 -5.05 -8.61
C LYS A 234 -4.22 -6.41 -8.70
N LEU A 235 -5.53 -6.41 -8.95
CA LEU A 235 -6.37 -7.60 -9.09
C LEU A 235 -7.12 -7.50 -10.41
N ASP A 236 -6.98 -8.51 -11.27
CA ASP A 236 -7.65 -8.57 -12.58
C ASP A 236 -7.48 -7.28 -13.40
N GLY A 237 -6.26 -6.72 -13.40
CA GLY A 237 -5.91 -5.49 -14.11
C GLY A 237 -6.31 -4.18 -13.43
N LYS A 238 -6.98 -4.23 -12.27
CA LYS A 238 -7.48 -3.06 -11.55
C LYS A 238 -6.70 -2.83 -10.26
N TRP A 239 -6.39 -1.58 -9.96
CA TRP A 239 -5.70 -1.19 -8.74
C TRP A 239 -6.68 -0.87 -7.62
N TYR A 240 -6.29 -1.20 -6.39
CA TYR A 240 -7.03 -0.94 -5.17
C TYR A 240 -6.06 -0.58 -4.05
N HIS A 241 -6.46 0.30 -3.15
CA HIS A 241 -5.70 0.59 -1.95
C HIS A 241 -5.96 -0.45 -0.86
N LEU A 242 -4.91 -0.86 -0.17
CA LEU A 242 -4.95 -1.79 0.95
C LEU A 242 -4.13 -1.20 2.09
N ASP A 243 -4.77 -0.89 3.22
CA ASP A 243 -4.07 -0.40 4.40
C ASP A 243 -4.29 -1.32 5.60
N THR A 244 -3.37 -2.28 5.73
CA THR A 244 -3.35 -3.21 6.87
C THR A 244 -3.11 -2.52 8.21
N THR A 245 -2.57 -1.30 8.22
CA THR A 245 -2.32 -0.55 9.46
C THR A 245 -3.61 0.03 10.02
N PHE A 246 -4.44 0.62 9.16
CA PHE A 246 -5.72 1.19 9.58
C PHE A 246 -6.81 0.13 9.76
N ASP A 247 -6.62 -1.06 9.17
CA ASP A 247 -7.46 -2.23 9.44
C ASP A 247 -7.06 -3.01 10.71
N ASP A 248 -5.90 -2.73 11.29
CA ASP A 248 -5.50 -3.25 12.60
C ASP A 248 -6.17 -2.44 13.73
N PRO A 249 -7.03 -3.05 14.57
CA PRO A 249 -7.67 -2.33 15.67
C PRO A 249 -6.63 -1.77 16.66
N VAL A 250 -6.83 -0.52 17.12
CA VAL A 250 -5.99 0.07 18.19
C VAL A 250 -6.88 0.46 19.38
N PRO A 251 -6.64 -0.06 20.60
CA PRO A 251 -5.64 -1.08 20.94
C PRO A 251 -5.92 -2.42 20.23
N ASP A 252 -4.85 -3.16 19.96
CA ASP A 252 -4.96 -4.49 19.32
C ASP A 252 -5.85 -5.41 20.14
N VAL A 253 -6.73 -6.13 19.44
CA VAL A 253 -7.63 -7.12 20.01
C VAL A 253 -7.32 -8.44 19.34
N LYS A 254 -6.57 -9.28 20.05
CA LYS A 254 -6.15 -10.60 19.56
C LYS A 254 -7.31 -11.38 18.94
N GLY A 255 -7.11 -11.85 17.70
CA GLY A 255 -8.08 -12.64 16.97
C GLY A 255 -9.13 -11.82 16.19
N ARG A 256 -9.03 -10.49 16.18
CA ARG A 256 -9.95 -9.61 15.44
C ARG A 256 -9.31 -9.11 14.15
N THR A 257 -10.03 -9.26 13.04
CA THR A 257 -9.71 -8.62 11.76
C THR A 257 -10.76 -7.56 11.44
N THR A 258 -10.36 -6.40 10.93
CA THR A 258 -11.29 -5.41 10.34
C THR A 258 -10.95 -5.19 8.87
N TYR A 259 -11.84 -4.54 8.12
CA TYR A 259 -11.74 -4.42 6.65
C TYR A 259 -12.22 -3.06 6.14
N SER A 260 -12.10 -2.03 6.97
CA SER A 260 -12.53 -0.65 6.65
C SER A 260 -11.66 -0.01 5.56
N TYR A 261 -10.40 -0.44 5.43
CA TYR A 261 -9.39 0.04 4.48
C TYR A 261 -8.90 -1.07 3.53
N TYR A 262 -9.78 -2.06 3.30
CA TYR A 262 -9.53 -3.19 2.43
C TYR A 262 -10.03 -2.92 1.00
N LEU A 263 -9.10 -2.87 0.05
CA LEU A 263 -9.35 -2.75 -1.39
C LEU A 263 -10.23 -1.56 -1.77
N LEU A 264 -9.88 -0.38 -1.24
CA LEU A 264 -10.58 0.87 -1.49
C LEU A 264 -10.20 1.49 -2.84
N THR A 265 -11.13 2.28 -3.38
CA THR A 265 -10.85 3.22 -4.48
C THR A 265 -10.09 4.45 -4.00
N ASP A 266 -9.48 5.17 -4.93
CA ASP A 266 -8.94 6.53 -4.75
C ASP A 266 -9.93 7.42 -4.00
N ALA A 267 -11.19 7.45 -4.44
CA ALA A 267 -12.22 8.32 -3.86
C ALA A 267 -12.60 7.94 -2.42
N GLN A 268 -12.55 6.65 -2.09
CA GLN A 268 -12.83 6.16 -0.75
C GLN A 268 -11.67 6.46 0.20
N ILE A 269 -10.43 6.15 -0.18
CA ILE A 269 -9.27 6.36 0.69
C ILE A 269 -8.88 7.84 0.83
N LYS A 270 -9.16 8.69 -0.19
CA LYS A 270 -8.90 10.14 -0.16
C LYS A 270 -9.66 10.90 0.94
N ARG A 271 -10.61 10.26 1.62
CA ARG A 271 -11.38 10.86 2.72
C ARG A 271 -10.49 11.25 3.90
N ASP A 272 -9.46 10.46 4.17
CA ASP A 272 -8.51 10.68 5.26
C ASP A 272 -7.04 10.49 4.86
N HIS A 273 -6.77 9.92 3.69
CA HIS A 273 -5.43 9.85 3.12
C HIS A 273 -5.20 10.91 2.05
N LYS A 274 -4.00 11.50 2.06
CA LYS A 274 -3.56 12.48 1.06
C LYS A 274 -2.20 12.06 0.52
N TRP A 275 -2.00 12.13 -0.78
CA TRP A 275 -0.70 11.86 -1.40
C TRP A 275 -0.43 12.84 -2.54
N THR A 276 0.85 13.06 -2.84
CA THR A 276 1.31 13.97 -3.90
C THR A 276 2.05 13.24 -5.02
N LEU A 277 2.52 12.02 -4.77
CA LEU A 277 3.18 11.20 -5.78
C LEU A 277 2.17 10.58 -6.75
N THR A 278 2.61 10.30 -7.97
CA THR A 278 1.77 9.62 -8.95
C THR A 278 1.77 8.12 -8.70
N TYR A 279 0.59 7.56 -8.46
CA TYR A 279 0.35 6.13 -8.35
C TYR A 279 -0.63 5.66 -9.44
N PRO A 280 -0.66 4.35 -9.75
CA PRO A 280 -1.73 3.79 -10.56
C PRO A 280 -3.10 4.10 -9.95
N ALA A 281 -4.05 4.52 -10.78
CA ALA A 281 -5.36 4.97 -10.30
C ALA A 281 -6.25 3.80 -9.88
N ALA A 282 -6.80 3.85 -8.66
CA ALA A 282 -7.75 2.89 -8.13
C ALA A 282 -9.19 3.40 -8.29
N VAL A 283 -9.74 3.33 -9.50
CA VAL A 283 -11.06 3.93 -9.79
C VAL A 283 -12.22 2.94 -9.81
N THR A 284 -11.96 1.64 -9.76
CA THR A 284 -13.02 0.63 -9.84
C THR A 284 -13.54 0.26 -8.45
N SER A 285 -14.85 0.30 -8.25
CA SER A 285 -15.46 -0.13 -6.99
C SER A 285 -15.21 -1.62 -6.72
N TYR A 286 -14.63 -1.93 -5.56
CA TYR A 286 -14.42 -3.33 -5.17
C TYR A 286 -15.73 -4.04 -4.84
N GLN A 287 -16.74 -3.33 -4.34
CA GLN A 287 -18.10 -3.87 -4.16
C GLN A 287 -18.67 -4.39 -5.48
N GLN A 288 -18.60 -3.58 -6.55
CA GLN A 288 -19.06 -3.99 -7.88
C GLN A 288 -18.24 -5.17 -8.43
N THR A 289 -16.94 -5.19 -8.12
CA THR A 289 -16.02 -6.26 -8.52
C THR A 289 -16.42 -7.59 -7.85
N VAL A 290 -16.62 -7.60 -6.53
CA VAL A 290 -17.04 -8.80 -5.78
C VAL A 290 -18.42 -9.28 -6.26
N LYS A 291 -19.37 -8.36 -6.46
CA LYS A 291 -20.71 -8.70 -6.97
C LYS A 291 -20.63 -9.39 -8.35
N ALA A 292 -19.82 -8.86 -9.26
CA ALA A 292 -19.65 -9.44 -10.60
C ALA A 292 -18.95 -10.82 -10.53
N LEU A 293 -17.90 -10.95 -9.71
CA LEU A 293 -17.19 -12.21 -9.54
C LEU A 293 -18.08 -13.30 -8.92
N LYS A 294 -18.88 -12.96 -7.92
CA LYS A 294 -19.85 -13.86 -7.29
C LYS A 294 -20.88 -14.40 -8.29
N ALA A 295 -21.30 -13.60 -9.26
CA ALA A 295 -22.23 -14.02 -10.31
C ALA A 295 -21.56 -14.89 -11.38
N LYS A 296 -20.27 -14.68 -11.66
CA LYS A 296 -19.53 -15.36 -12.73
C LYS A 296 -18.84 -16.65 -12.29
N ASP A 297 -18.34 -16.71 -11.06
CA ASP A 297 -17.55 -17.83 -10.54
C ASP A 297 -18.34 -18.61 -9.48
N ALA A 298 -19.16 -19.54 -9.95
CA ALA A 298 -19.96 -20.42 -9.09
C ALA A 298 -19.10 -21.22 -8.10
N SER A 299 -17.87 -21.59 -8.49
CA SER A 299 -16.97 -22.39 -7.63
C SER A 299 -16.50 -21.65 -6.38
N ARG A 300 -16.56 -20.31 -6.38
CA ARG A 300 -16.12 -19.44 -5.27
C ARG A 300 -17.25 -18.59 -4.71
N GLN A 301 -18.51 -18.91 -5.00
CA GLN A 301 -19.66 -18.11 -4.57
C GLN A 301 -19.71 -17.91 -3.05
N THR A 302 -19.47 -18.97 -2.26
CA THR A 302 -19.41 -18.90 -0.79
C THR A 302 -18.30 -17.97 -0.30
N PHE A 303 -17.13 -18.01 -0.94
CA PHE A 303 -16.02 -17.10 -0.60
C PHE A 303 -16.43 -15.65 -0.80
N TYR A 304 -17.04 -15.32 -1.95
CA TYR A 304 -17.47 -13.96 -2.23
C TYR A 304 -18.60 -13.49 -1.33
N ALA A 305 -19.57 -14.36 -1.00
CA ALA A 305 -20.63 -14.03 -0.05
C ALA A 305 -20.06 -13.70 1.34
N ASN A 306 -19.14 -14.53 1.84
CA ASN A 306 -18.45 -14.28 3.10
C ASN A 306 -17.62 -12.98 3.06
N LEU A 307 -17.01 -12.69 1.92
CA LEU A 307 -16.25 -11.47 1.71
C LEU A 307 -17.15 -10.22 1.71
N GLU A 308 -18.33 -10.26 1.09
CA GLU A 308 -19.31 -9.17 1.15
C GLU A 308 -19.75 -8.88 2.60
N THR A 309 -19.95 -9.93 3.40
CA THR A 309 -20.26 -9.79 4.82
C THR A 309 -19.09 -9.19 5.61
N ALA A 310 -17.87 -9.72 5.43
CA ALA A 310 -16.68 -9.26 6.14
C ALA A 310 -16.36 -7.80 5.83
N LEU A 311 -16.51 -7.39 4.57
CA LEU A 311 -16.31 -6.01 4.13
C LEU A 311 -17.46 -5.08 4.53
N GLY A 312 -18.55 -5.60 5.09
CA GLY A 312 -19.70 -4.78 5.47
C GLY A 312 -20.51 -4.25 4.29
N TYR A 313 -20.37 -4.82 3.09
CA TYR A 313 -21.20 -4.43 1.93
C TYR A 313 -22.69 -4.73 2.13
N ILE A 314 -23.01 -5.65 3.04
CA ILE A 314 -24.38 -5.87 3.49
C ILE A 314 -25.02 -4.60 4.08
N TYR A 315 -24.23 -3.71 4.68
CA TYR A 315 -24.72 -2.45 5.26
C TYR A 315 -25.01 -1.37 4.21
N LEU A 316 -24.65 -1.61 2.95
CA LEU A 316 -25.04 -0.72 1.84
C LEU A 316 -26.48 -1.00 1.37
N LEU A 317 -27.07 -2.12 1.79
CA LEU A 317 -28.41 -2.51 1.42
C LEU A 317 -29.46 -1.77 2.27
N PRO A 318 -30.65 -1.44 1.71
CA PRO A 318 -31.70 -0.70 2.43
C PRO A 318 -32.11 -1.37 3.75
N GLU A 319 -32.21 -2.70 3.79
CA GLU A 319 -32.56 -3.47 4.99
C GLU A 319 -31.57 -3.31 6.15
N ASN A 320 -30.34 -2.88 5.86
CA ASN A 320 -29.28 -2.63 6.84
C ASN A 320 -28.88 -1.15 6.93
N SER A 321 -29.61 -0.24 6.27
CA SER A 321 -29.42 1.24 6.30
C SER A 321 -30.60 2.04 6.91
N ALA A 322 -30.38 2.88 7.91
CA ALA A 322 -31.41 3.71 8.54
C ALA A 322 -31.01 5.19 8.53
N SER A 323 -32.01 6.06 8.50
CA SER A 323 -31.89 7.52 8.51
C SER A 323 -32.80 8.18 9.55
N THR A 324 -33.88 7.50 9.97
CA THR A 324 -34.83 7.99 10.98
C THR A 324 -34.92 7.08 12.20
N ILE A 325 -35.46 7.62 13.31
CA ILE A 325 -35.67 6.87 14.56
C ILE A 325 -36.58 5.65 14.34
N GLU A 326 -37.62 5.79 13.51
CA GLU A 326 -38.56 4.73 13.20
C GLU A 326 -37.88 3.57 12.47
N GLU A 327 -36.97 3.87 11.53
CA GLU A 327 -36.19 2.87 10.81
C GLU A 327 -35.23 2.13 11.74
N PHE A 328 -34.56 2.85 12.64
CA PHE A 328 -33.73 2.26 13.70
C PHE A 328 -34.56 1.36 14.62
N ALA A 329 -35.70 1.86 15.11
CA ALA A 329 -36.62 1.11 15.97
C ALA A 329 -37.11 -0.18 15.29
N LYS A 330 -37.44 -0.14 13.99
CA LYS A 330 -37.82 -1.33 13.21
C LYS A 330 -36.74 -2.42 13.24
N ARG A 331 -35.46 -2.04 13.15
CA ARG A 331 -34.34 -2.99 13.19
C ARG A 331 -34.10 -3.56 14.57
N ILE A 332 -34.21 -2.72 15.60
CA ILE A 332 -34.10 -3.20 16.98
C ILE A 332 -35.23 -4.20 17.27
N LYS A 333 -36.48 -3.87 16.93
CA LYS A 333 -37.62 -4.80 17.04
C LYS A 333 -37.40 -6.12 16.29
N THR A 334 -36.82 -6.07 15.10
CA THR A 334 -36.48 -7.28 14.33
C THR A 334 -35.38 -8.11 15.00
N ALA A 335 -34.37 -7.44 15.58
CA ALA A 335 -33.29 -8.08 16.33
C ALA A 335 -33.81 -8.74 17.61
N ILE A 336 -34.69 -8.08 18.36
CA ILE A 336 -35.37 -8.62 19.55
C ILE A 336 -36.13 -9.91 19.19
N LYS A 337 -36.96 -9.87 18.13
CA LYS A 337 -37.69 -11.05 17.64
C LYS A 337 -36.78 -12.22 17.25
N SER A 338 -35.53 -11.92 16.89
CA SER A 338 -34.51 -12.91 16.53
C SER A 338 -33.63 -13.32 17.72
N GLY A 339 -33.96 -12.92 18.94
CA GLY A 339 -33.19 -13.22 20.15
C GLY A 339 -31.83 -12.51 20.24
N LYS A 340 -31.62 -11.44 19.48
CA LYS A 340 -30.36 -10.68 19.46
C LYS A 340 -30.43 -9.50 20.43
N THR A 341 -29.29 -9.18 21.05
CA THR A 341 -29.11 -8.02 21.94
C THR A 341 -28.26 -6.91 21.31
N THR A 342 -27.81 -7.12 20.07
CA THR A 342 -26.99 -6.16 19.33
C THR A 342 -27.44 -6.12 17.88
N VAL A 343 -27.53 -4.91 17.33
CA VAL A 343 -27.78 -4.66 15.91
C VAL A 343 -26.76 -3.65 15.38
N LYS A 344 -26.22 -3.93 14.20
CA LYS A 344 -25.33 -3.00 13.49
C LYS A 344 -26.05 -2.46 12.26
N VAL A 345 -25.98 -1.16 12.07
CA VAL A 345 -26.79 -0.42 11.10
C VAL A 345 -25.96 0.69 10.47
N ARG A 346 -26.02 0.84 9.15
CA ARG A 346 -25.54 2.06 8.49
C ARG A 346 -26.48 3.21 8.83
N TYR A 347 -25.96 4.27 9.42
CA TYR A 347 -26.67 5.53 9.62
C TYR A 347 -26.41 6.44 8.41
N VAL A 348 -27.40 6.52 7.53
CA VAL A 348 -27.34 7.32 6.31
C VAL A 348 -27.26 8.80 6.67
N HIS A 349 -26.28 9.53 6.14
CA HIS A 349 -25.99 10.92 6.51
C HIS A 349 -25.76 11.11 8.03
N GLY A 350 -25.33 10.05 8.73
CA GLY A 350 -25.15 10.01 10.17
C GLY A 350 -23.75 10.36 10.69
N ALA A 351 -22.79 10.62 9.81
CA ALA A 351 -21.42 10.97 10.21
C ALA A 351 -21.41 12.22 11.11
N GLY A 352 -20.78 12.11 12.28
CA GLY A 352 -20.73 13.18 13.28
C GLY A 352 -22.04 13.44 14.03
N LYS A 353 -23.15 12.76 13.69
CA LYS A 353 -24.43 12.89 14.38
C LYS A 353 -24.53 11.90 15.53
N LYS A 354 -25.07 12.35 16.66
CA LYS A 354 -25.48 11.47 17.76
C LYS A 354 -26.89 10.95 17.49
N LEU A 355 -27.10 9.66 17.75
CA LEU A 355 -28.42 9.04 17.68
C LEU A 355 -29.20 9.41 18.95
N ASP A 356 -30.46 9.82 18.80
CA ASP A 356 -31.33 10.17 19.92
C ASP A 356 -31.81 8.89 20.63
N LEU A 357 -31.14 8.56 21.74
CA LEU A 357 -31.39 7.32 22.46
C LEU A 357 -32.72 7.34 23.22
N GLN A 358 -33.16 8.52 23.68
CA GLN A 358 -34.43 8.64 24.40
C GLN A 358 -35.57 8.35 23.43
N LYS A 359 -35.56 8.95 22.24
CA LYS A 359 -36.57 8.65 21.22
C LYS A 359 -36.58 7.19 20.79
N LEU A 360 -35.43 6.50 20.83
CA LEU A 360 -35.38 5.06 20.56
C LEU A 360 -35.98 4.21 21.67
N LEU A 361 -35.73 4.58 22.94
CA LEU A 361 -36.39 3.94 24.08
C LEU A 361 -37.91 4.14 23.99
N ASP A 362 -38.36 5.35 23.66
CA ASP A 362 -39.79 5.66 23.51
C ASP A 362 -40.42 4.89 22.34
N ALA A 363 -39.70 4.72 21.22
CA ALA A 363 -40.17 4.01 20.04
C ALA A 363 -40.13 2.47 20.17
N VAL A 364 -39.37 1.93 21.11
CA VAL A 364 -39.21 0.48 21.38
C VAL A 364 -39.39 0.23 22.89
N PRO A 365 -40.65 0.19 23.38
CA PRO A 365 -40.93 0.08 24.81
C PRO A 365 -40.48 -1.25 25.43
N GLU A 366 -40.14 -2.24 24.61
CA GLU A 366 -39.53 -3.49 25.06
C GLU A 366 -38.10 -3.32 25.60
N LEU A 367 -37.47 -2.14 25.45
CA LEU A 367 -36.09 -1.90 25.88
C LEU A 367 -36.01 -1.37 27.31
N THR A 368 -35.16 -1.99 28.14
CA THR A 368 -34.80 -1.49 29.47
C THR A 368 -33.52 -0.65 29.47
N SER A 369 -32.64 -0.84 28.48
CA SER A 369 -31.46 -0.01 28.28
C SER A 369 -30.96 -0.07 26.84
N ILE A 370 -30.31 1.01 26.39
CA ILE A 370 -29.72 1.12 25.05
C ILE A 370 -28.36 1.82 25.14
N GLN A 371 -27.40 1.32 24.37
CA GLN A 371 -26.08 1.91 24.20
C GLN A 371 -25.71 1.89 22.72
N THR A 372 -24.95 2.89 22.27
CA THR A 372 -24.50 2.96 20.90
C THR A 372 -23.01 3.24 20.82
N SER A 373 -22.38 2.67 19.79
CA SER A 373 -21.05 3.07 19.33
C SER A 373 -21.09 3.33 17.84
N THR A 374 -20.40 4.38 17.41
CA THR A 374 -20.34 4.78 16.01
C THR A 374 -18.91 4.60 15.52
N SER A 375 -18.75 3.96 14.36
CA SER A 375 -17.47 3.84 13.67
C SER A 375 -17.53 4.50 12.30
N SER A 376 -16.35 4.81 11.74
CA SER A 376 -16.24 5.22 10.34
C SER A 376 -16.81 4.14 9.41
N PHE A 377 -17.26 4.58 8.24
CA PHE A 377 -17.77 3.69 7.19
C PHE A 377 -17.20 4.09 5.82
N PRO A 378 -15.88 3.93 5.60
CA PRO A 378 -15.19 4.43 4.40
C PRO A 378 -15.74 3.88 3.08
N ILE A 379 -16.40 2.73 3.13
CA ILE A 379 -17.02 2.09 1.96
C ILE A 379 -18.39 2.70 1.57
N GLY A 380 -19.09 3.34 2.52
CA GLY A 380 -20.37 4.03 2.27
C GLY A 380 -20.18 5.43 1.70
N ASN A 381 -21.20 6.29 1.77
CA ASN A 381 -21.05 7.70 1.42
C ASN A 381 -20.20 8.43 2.48
N ALA A 382 -19.61 9.57 2.10
CA ALA A 382 -18.69 10.31 2.96
C ALA A 382 -19.33 10.80 4.27
N ASP A 383 -20.65 10.96 4.27
CA ASP A 383 -21.46 11.41 5.39
C ASP A 383 -22.23 10.29 6.08
N ASP A 384 -22.00 9.02 5.72
CA ASP A 384 -22.55 7.88 6.45
C ASP A 384 -21.69 7.50 7.65
N ALA A 385 -22.30 6.81 8.60
CA ALA A 385 -21.60 6.13 9.68
C ALA A 385 -22.11 4.71 9.89
N LEU A 386 -21.35 3.90 10.61
CA LEU A 386 -21.81 2.59 11.05
C LEU A 386 -22.08 2.64 12.55
N VAL A 387 -23.33 2.42 12.94
CA VAL A 387 -23.77 2.46 14.33
C VAL A 387 -24.01 1.03 14.81
N THR A 388 -23.33 0.66 15.89
CA THR A 388 -23.62 -0.57 16.65
C THR A 388 -24.47 -0.19 17.84
N ILE A 389 -25.66 -0.77 17.92
CA ILE A 389 -26.63 -0.56 18.98
C ILE A 389 -26.67 -1.84 19.82
N THR A 390 -26.36 -1.73 21.11
CA THR A 390 -26.48 -2.81 22.09
C THR A 390 -27.59 -2.45 23.05
N PHE A 391 -28.48 -3.41 23.33
CA PHE A 391 -29.67 -3.16 24.13
C PHE A 391 -30.01 -4.34 25.02
N LYS A 392 -30.83 -4.07 26.05
CA LYS A 392 -31.45 -5.08 26.91
C LYS A 392 -32.95 -4.93 26.84
N THR A 393 -33.65 -6.06 26.87
CA THR A 393 -35.12 -6.15 26.94
C THR A 393 -35.54 -6.60 28.31
#